data_AF-A0A936PWN4-F1
#
_entry.id   AF-A0A936PWN4-F1
#
_cell.length_a   1.000
_cell.length_b   1.000
_cell.length_c   1.000
_cell.angle_alpha   90.00
_cell.angle_beta   90.00
_cell.angle_gamma   90.00
#
_symmetry.space_group_name_H-M   'P 1'
#
loop_
_entity.id
_entity.type
_entity.pdbx_description
1 polymer ?
#
loop_
_entity_poly.entity_id
_entity_poly.type
_entity_poly.pdbx_seq_one_letter_code
_entity_poly.pdbx_strand_id
1 'polypeptide(L)'
;MERAQFVLLRDIPAKRISSDIRFVRKQSLTPVLIAEGILIENPSGVELILSITLNPVVGSKTLNVHVPGVGPICRLDVDGAAHRPAGRSHKHSLQTEQCPARNLPDGVIDRPDLAGASINEVFAEFCRMANITHTGQLKLPEAGA
;
A
#
# COMPACT_ATOMS: atom_id res chain seq x y z
N MET A 1 3.70 16.27 11.83
CA MET A 1 3.82 15.03 12.60
C MET A 1 5.30 14.78 12.79
N GLU A 2 5.75 14.68 14.03
CA GLU A 2 7.16 14.46 14.33
C GLU A 2 7.59 13.03 13.98
N ARG A 3 8.89 12.81 13.74
CA ARG A 3 9.42 11.49 13.30
C ARG A 3 9.08 10.38 14.30
N ALA A 4 9.12 10.66 15.60
CA ALA A 4 8.81 9.69 16.64
C ALA A 4 7.34 9.22 16.59
N GLN A 5 6.40 10.15 16.40
CA GLN A 5 4.98 9.83 16.27
C GLN A 5 4.73 8.96 15.03
N PHE A 6 5.42 9.26 13.93
CA PHE A 6 5.36 8.43 12.74
C PHE A 6 5.85 7.00 12.98
N VAL A 7 7.03 6.84 13.60
CA VAL A 7 7.60 5.52 13.89
C VAL A 7 6.63 4.69 14.73
N LEU A 8 5.99 5.32 15.73
CA LEU A 8 4.96 4.66 16.53
C LEU A 8 3.77 4.19 15.68
N LEU A 9 3.32 4.98 14.71
CA LEU A 9 2.21 4.63 13.80
C LEU A 9 2.57 3.54 12.79
N ARG A 10 3.79 3.58 12.25
CA ARG A 10 4.30 2.55 11.33
C ARG A 10 4.48 1.22 12.05
N ASP A 11 5.09 1.28 13.23
CA ASP A 11 5.53 0.10 13.99
C ASP A 11 4.50 -0.37 15.00
N ILE A 12 3.24 0.09 14.90
CA ILE A 12 2.14 -0.46 15.71
C ILE A 12 2.16 -1.99 15.59
N PRO A 13 2.27 -2.73 16.71
CA PRO A 13 2.33 -4.18 16.67
C PRO A 13 0.97 -4.78 16.33
N ALA A 14 0.98 -6.03 15.85
CA ALA A 14 -0.24 -6.82 15.65
C ALA A 14 -1.32 -6.15 14.79
N LYS A 15 -0.91 -5.42 13.74
CA LYS A 15 -1.85 -4.88 12.75
C LYS A 15 -2.54 -6.05 12.03
N ARG A 16 -3.85 -5.93 11.82
CA ARG A 16 -4.65 -7.00 11.23
C ARG A 16 -5.67 -6.47 10.23
N ILE A 17 -5.84 -7.18 9.13
CA ILE A 17 -6.99 -7.04 8.24
C ILE A 17 -7.79 -8.34 8.34
N SER A 18 -8.98 -8.26 8.94
CA SER A 18 -9.86 -9.40 9.14
C SER A 18 -10.83 -9.63 7.96
N SER A 19 -11.06 -8.60 7.16
CA SER A 19 -12.02 -8.58 6.06
C SER A 19 -11.47 -9.10 4.73
N ASP A 20 -12.39 -9.52 3.86
CA ASP A 20 -12.10 -9.70 2.44
C ASP A 20 -11.78 -8.34 1.79
N ILE A 21 -10.75 -8.33 0.94
CA ILE A 21 -10.39 -7.19 0.12
C ILE A 21 -10.97 -7.41 -1.27
N ARG A 22 -11.84 -6.51 -1.72
CA ARG A 22 -12.53 -6.63 -3.00
C ARG A 22 -12.14 -5.48 -3.92
N PHE A 23 -11.60 -5.81 -5.08
CA PHE A 23 -11.30 -4.84 -6.12
C PHE A 23 -12.56 -4.49 -6.91
N VAL A 24 -12.75 -3.20 -7.15
CA VAL A 24 -13.81 -2.67 -7.99
C VAL A 24 -13.23 -1.96 -9.21
N ARG A 25 -13.95 -2.02 -10.33
CA ARG A 25 -13.69 -1.18 -11.51
C ARG A 25 -14.36 0.17 -11.30
N LYS A 26 -13.59 1.26 -11.24
CA LYS A 26 -14.15 2.61 -11.34
C LYS A 26 -14.17 3.01 -12.81
N GLN A 27 -15.36 3.27 -13.37
CA GLN A 27 -15.53 3.60 -14.80
C GLN A 27 -14.61 4.75 -15.24
N SER A 28 -14.45 5.77 -14.39
CA SER A 28 -13.60 6.95 -14.62
C SER A 28 -12.10 6.67 -14.64
N LEU A 29 -11.66 5.51 -14.17
CA LEU A 29 -10.24 5.14 -14.04
C LEU A 29 -9.88 3.88 -14.83
N THR A 30 -10.78 3.41 -15.70
CA THR A 30 -10.55 2.24 -16.57
C THR A 30 -9.21 2.40 -17.29
N PRO A 31 -8.31 1.39 -17.26
CA PRO A 31 -8.51 0.00 -16.85
C PRO A 31 -8.22 -0.33 -15.37
N VAL A 32 -8.02 0.67 -14.52
CA VAL A 32 -7.54 0.51 -13.14
C VAL A 32 -8.60 -0.10 -12.22
N LEU A 33 -8.16 -1.09 -11.44
CA LEU A 33 -8.89 -1.74 -10.35
C LEU A 33 -8.47 -1.13 -9.02
N ILE A 34 -9.44 -0.86 -8.15
CA ILE A 34 -9.18 -0.23 -6.84
C ILE A 34 -9.86 -1.03 -5.73
N ALA A 35 -9.16 -1.21 -4.62
CA ALA A 35 -9.74 -1.61 -3.35
C ALA A 35 -9.37 -0.52 -2.32
N GLU A 36 -10.35 0.15 -1.73
CA GLU A 36 -10.13 1.32 -0.87
C GLU A 36 -10.98 1.24 0.41
N GLY A 37 -10.63 2.03 1.42
CA GLY A 37 -11.36 2.04 2.69
C GLY A 37 -11.16 0.76 3.52
N ILE A 38 -10.09 0.02 3.29
CA ILE A 38 -9.82 -1.24 4.00
C ILE A 38 -9.24 -0.91 5.37
N LEU A 39 -10.03 -1.11 6.42
CA LEU A 39 -9.61 -0.88 7.79
C LEU A 39 -8.53 -1.90 8.22
N ILE A 40 -7.49 -1.40 8.87
CA ILE A 40 -6.46 -2.18 9.55
C ILE A 40 -6.65 -2.03 11.06
N GLU A 41 -7.15 -3.09 11.68
CA GLU A 41 -7.29 -3.22 13.13
C GLU A 41 -5.92 -3.21 13.80
N ASN A 42 -5.82 -2.61 14.97
CA ASN A 42 -4.60 -2.64 15.79
C ASN A 42 -4.89 -2.35 17.27
N PRO A 43 -4.01 -2.76 18.20
CA PRO A 43 -4.23 -2.62 19.64
C PRO A 43 -4.31 -1.17 20.14
N SER A 44 -3.73 -0.23 19.40
CA SER A 44 -3.71 1.19 19.78
C SER A 44 -5.01 1.92 19.42
N GLY A 45 -5.95 1.26 18.74
CA GLY A 45 -7.21 1.87 18.30
C GLY A 45 -7.05 2.97 17.25
N VAL A 46 -5.86 3.08 16.64
CA VAL A 46 -5.59 4.09 15.61
C VAL A 46 -6.27 3.67 14.31
N GLU A 47 -7.00 4.57 13.67
CA GLU A 47 -7.58 4.28 12.37
C GLU A 47 -6.50 4.25 11.27
N LEU A 48 -6.25 3.07 10.74
CA LEU A 48 -5.31 2.83 9.63
C LEU A 48 -6.10 2.31 8.44
N ILE A 49 -5.95 2.98 7.29
CA ILE A 49 -6.69 2.64 6.08
C ILE A 49 -5.73 2.22 4.98
N LEU A 50 -5.95 1.03 4.42
CA LEU A 50 -5.30 0.54 3.22
C LEU A 50 -6.11 0.90 1.97
N SER A 51 -5.39 1.33 0.94
CA SER A 51 -5.85 1.42 -0.44
C SER A 51 -4.90 0.66 -1.35
N ILE A 52 -5.45 -0.10 -2.30
CA ILE A 52 -4.73 -0.83 -3.31
C ILE A 52 -5.23 -0.42 -4.69
N THR A 53 -4.30 -0.14 -5.59
CA THR A 53 -4.56 0.17 -6.99
C THR A 53 -3.81 -0.84 -7.85
N LEU A 54 -4.47 -1.41 -8.86
CA LEU A 54 -3.92 -2.36 -9.81
C LEU A 54 -4.32 -1.94 -11.23
N ASN A 55 -3.34 -1.73 -12.09
CA ASN A 55 -3.57 -1.61 -13.53
C ASN A 55 -3.26 -2.96 -14.20
N PRO A 56 -4.27 -3.72 -14.65
CA PRO A 56 -4.04 -5.05 -15.23
C PRO A 56 -3.41 -5.00 -16.62
N VAL A 57 -3.46 -3.86 -17.32
CA VAL A 57 -2.90 -3.73 -18.69
C VAL A 57 -1.38 -3.60 -18.64
N VAL A 58 -0.87 -2.72 -17.78
CA VAL A 58 0.58 -2.48 -17.64
C VAL A 58 1.21 -3.23 -16.48
N GLY A 59 0.38 -3.87 -15.64
CA GLY A 59 0.82 -4.63 -14.47
C GLY A 59 1.18 -3.78 -13.25
N SER A 60 1.03 -2.46 -13.28
CA SER A 60 1.44 -1.60 -12.15
C SER A 60 0.53 -1.77 -10.94
N LYS A 61 1.13 -1.78 -9.74
CA LYS A 61 0.43 -1.97 -8.46
C LYS A 61 0.90 -0.92 -7.46
N THR A 62 -0.03 -0.34 -6.73
CA THR A 62 0.25 0.60 -5.63
C THR A 62 -0.52 0.16 -4.40
N LEU A 63 0.20 -0.08 -3.30
CA LEU A 63 -0.36 -0.37 -2.00
C LEU A 63 0.00 0.77 -1.07
N ASN A 64 -0.98 1.35 -0.39
CA ASN A 64 -0.78 2.52 0.45
C ASN A 64 -1.60 2.42 1.72
N VAL A 65 -0.93 2.47 2.87
CA VAL A 65 -1.54 2.60 4.19
C VAL A 65 -1.39 4.03 4.65
N HIS A 66 -2.48 4.62 5.11
CA HIS A 66 -2.50 5.99 5.61
C HIS A 66 -3.33 6.11 6.88
N VAL A 67 -3.07 7.20 7.62
CA VAL A 67 -3.91 7.66 8.73
C VAL A 67 -4.80 8.78 8.19
N PRO A 68 -6.13 8.70 8.32
CA PRO A 68 -7.04 9.77 7.88
C PRO A 68 -6.66 11.13 8.49
N GLY A 69 -6.68 12.18 7.67
CA GLY A 69 -6.31 13.53 8.09
C GLY A 69 -4.80 13.77 8.34
N VAL A 70 -3.97 12.73 8.28
CA VAL A 70 -2.51 12.83 8.48
C VAL A 70 -1.76 12.54 7.18
N GLY A 71 -2.08 11.44 6.50
CA GLY A 71 -1.41 11.01 5.27
C GLY A 71 -0.74 9.64 5.34
N PRO A 72 0.04 9.28 4.31
CA PRO A 72 0.56 7.94 4.11
C PRO A 72 1.65 7.60 5.12
N ILE A 73 1.61 6.35 5.61
CA ILE A 73 2.61 5.83 6.54
C ILE A 73 3.45 4.67 5.97
N CYS A 74 2.95 3.99 4.95
CA CYS A 74 3.70 2.96 4.23
C CYS A 74 3.11 2.86 2.83
N ARG A 75 3.96 2.96 1.80
CA ARG A 75 3.54 2.77 0.42
C ARG A 75 4.53 1.88 -0.32
N LEU A 76 4.00 1.06 -1.22
CA LEU A 76 4.75 0.19 -2.10
C LEU A 76 4.19 0.36 -3.51
N ASP A 77 5.03 0.77 -4.45
CA ASP A 77 4.70 0.76 -5.86
C ASP A 77 5.50 -0.33 -6.55
N VAL A 78 4.89 -1.04 -7.49
CA VAL A 78 5.49 -2.14 -8.25
C VAL A 78 5.12 -1.99 -9.71
N ASP A 79 6.10 -2.16 -10.59
CA ASP A 79 5.99 -2.03 -12.06
C ASP A 79 5.41 -0.69 -12.55
N GLY A 80 5.42 0.32 -11.68
CA GLY A 80 4.96 1.67 -11.97
C GLY A 80 5.91 2.43 -12.89
N ALA A 81 5.72 3.75 -12.93
CA ALA A 81 6.68 4.64 -13.59
C ALA A 81 8.03 4.58 -12.86
N ALA A 82 9.13 4.54 -13.62
CA ALA A 82 10.47 4.60 -13.05
C ALA A 82 10.72 6.01 -12.48
N HIS A 83 11.35 6.09 -11.29
CA HIS A 83 11.52 7.37 -10.61
C HIS A 83 12.87 7.50 -9.88
N ARG A 84 13.83 8.20 -10.48
CA ARG A 84 15.19 8.23 -9.93
C ARG A 84 15.24 8.85 -8.51
N PRO A 85 16.05 8.31 -7.58
CA PRO A 85 17.08 7.28 -7.82
C PRO A 85 16.55 5.86 -7.93
N ALA A 86 15.28 5.61 -7.60
CA ALA A 86 14.67 4.31 -7.59
C ALA A 86 14.15 3.84 -8.97
N GLY A 87 13.99 2.53 -9.11
CA GLY A 87 13.43 1.86 -10.27
C GLY A 87 11.90 1.91 -10.32
N ARG A 88 11.30 0.98 -11.07
CA ARG A 88 9.85 0.89 -11.26
C ARG A 88 9.10 0.29 -10.07
N SER A 89 9.84 -0.43 -9.22
CA SER A 89 9.32 -1.16 -8.08
C SER A 89 10.12 -0.75 -6.86
N HIS A 90 9.43 -0.24 -5.84
CA HIS A 90 10.07 0.37 -4.71
C HIS A 90 9.13 0.64 -3.54
N LYS A 91 9.69 0.68 -2.34
CA LYS A 91 8.98 0.98 -1.10
C LYS A 91 9.23 2.43 -0.70
N HIS A 92 8.16 3.17 -0.48
CA HIS A 92 8.16 4.45 0.20
C HIS A 92 8.13 4.25 1.72
N SER A 93 9.09 4.87 2.39
CA SER A 93 9.15 4.91 3.85
C SER A 93 9.57 6.30 4.31
N LEU A 94 9.07 6.71 5.47
CA LEU A 94 9.27 8.05 5.98
C LEU A 94 10.72 8.23 6.45
N GLN A 95 11.42 9.21 5.88
CA GLN A 95 12.79 9.57 6.27
C GLN A 95 12.84 10.84 7.13
N THR A 96 11.98 11.80 6.83
CA THR A 96 11.95 13.11 7.49
C THR A 96 10.53 13.46 7.90
N GLU A 97 10.39 14.38 8.85
CA GLU A 97 9.10 14.80 9.41
C GLU A 97 8.17 15.46 8.38
N GLN A 98 8.76 15.95 7.28
CA GLN A 98 8.04 16.57 6.16
C GLN A 98 7.61 15.56 5.08
N CYS A 99 8.17 14.34 5.09
CA CYS A 99 7.84 13.31 4.11
C CYS A 99 6.33 13.00 4.02
N PRO A 100 5.52 12.87 5.11
CA PRO A 100 4.11 12.56 4.96
C PRO A 100 3.34 13.66 4.23
N ALA A 101 3.67 14.93 4.49
CA ALA A 101 3.07 16.08 3.79
C ALA A 101 3.46 16.16 2.30
N ARG A 102 4.56 15.52 1.91
CA ARG A 102 5.07 15.49 0.53
C ARG A 102 4.84 14.16 -0.19
N ASN A 103 4.01 13.27 0.37
CA ASN A 103 3.72 11.93 -0.18
C ASN A 103 4.96 11.00 -0.24
N LEU A 104 5.80 11.06 0.81
CA LEU A 104 6.96 10.19 1.03
C LEU A 104 7.99 10.17 -0.12
N PRO A 105 8.47 11.32 -0.62
CA PRO A 105 9.35 11.35 -1.80
C PRO A 105 10.78 10.90 -1.50
N ASP A 106 11.19 10.95 -0.23
CA ASP A 106 12.57 10.74 0.19
C ASP A 106 12.73 9.34 0.83
N GLY A 107 13.83 8.64 0.53
CA GLY A 107 14.14 7.31 1.09
C GLY A 107 13.32 6.16 0.54
N VAL A 108 13.18 6.20 -0.78
CA VAL A 108 12.61 5.11 -1.55
C VAL A 108 13.62 3.96 -1.62
N ILE A 109 13.17 2.75 -1.29
CA ILE A 109 14.00 1.54 -1.32
C ILE A 109 13.61 0.73 -2.55
N ASP A 110 14.57 0.49 -3.44
CA ASP A 110 14.36 -0.34 -4.62
C ASP A 110 13.96 -1.77 -4.27
N ARG A 111 12.95 -2.27 -5.00
CA ARG A 111 12.39 -3.63 -4.90
C ARG A 111 12.34 -4.32 -6.25
N PRO A 112 13.49 -4.50 -6.94
CA PRO A 112 13.53 -5.16 -8.24
C PRO A 112 13.07 -6.63 -8.15
N ASP A 113 13.17 -7.22 -6.96
CA ASP A 113 12.69 -8.56 -6.65
C ASP A 113 11.16 -8.72 -6.75
N LEU A 114 10.41 -7.61 -6.72
CA LEU A 114 8.95 -7.61 -6.91
C LEU A 114 8.52 -7.30 -8.35
N ALA A 115 9.46 -7.03 -9.26
CA ALA A 115 9.12 -6.72 -10.63
C ALA A 115 8.39 -7.89 -11.31
N GLY A 116 7.26 -7.60 -11.95
CA GLY A 116 6.41 -8.59 -12.62
C GLY A 116 5.62 -9.51 -11.69
N ALA A 117 5.80 -9.43 -10.36
CA ALA A 117 5.09 -10.25 -9.40
C ALA A 117 3.57 -10.02 -9.46
N SER A 118 2.78 -11.06 -9.19
CA SER A 118 1.32 -10.96 -9.12
C SER A 118 0.86 -10.07 -7.98
N ILE A 119 -0.39 -9.59 -8.04
CA ILE A 119 -0.95 -8.78 -6.94
C ILE A 119 -0.96 -9.54 -5.60
N ASN A 120 -1.15 -10.86 -5.63
CA ASN A 120 -1.13 -11.68 -4.42
C ASN A 120 0.25 -11.72 -3.78
N GLU A 121 1.30 -11.90 -4.58
CA GLU A 121 2.69 -11.90 -4.10
C GLU A 121 3.10 -10.53 -3.56
N VAL A 122 2.79 -9.47 -4.30
CA VAL A 122 3.07 -8.09 -3.88
C VAL A 122 2.33 -7.74 -2.58
N PHE A 123 1.07 -8.16 -2.46
CA PHE A 123 0.27 -7.93 -1.27
C PHE A 123 0.79 -8.72 -0.05
N ALA A 124 1.13 -9.99 -0.24
CA ALA A 124 1.72 -10.81 0.83
C ALA A 124 3.03 -10.21 1.35
N GLU A 125 3.90 -9.76 0.43
CA GLU A 125 5.16 -9.11 0.78
C GLU A 125 4.93 -7.75 1.46
N PHE A 126 3.97 -6.97 0.98
CA PHE A 126 3.58 -5.72 1.64
C PHE A 126 3.13 -5.95 3.08
N CYS A 127 2.24 -6.92 3.30
CA CYS A 127 1.78 -7.30 4.63
C CYS A 127 2.94 -7.73 5.53
N ARG A 128 3.87 -8.54 5.03
CA ARG A 128 5.08 -8.93 5.76
C ARG A 128 5.93 -7.72 6.16
N MET A 129 6.21 -6.82 5.22
CA MET A 129 7.01 -5.60 5.48
C MET A 129 6.34 -4.61 6.44
N ALA A 130 5.01 -4.52 6.36
CA ALA A 130 4.23 -3.62 7.18
C ALA A 130 3.86 -4.25 8.54
N ASN A 131 4.23 -5.51 8.80
CA ASN A 131 3.80 -6.27 9.98
C ASN A 131 2.27 -6.29 10.13
N ILE A 132 1.58 -6.64 9.03
CA ILE A 132 0.12 -6.78 8.95
C ILE A 132 -0.21 -8.26 8.74
N THR A 133 -1.05 -8.83 9.59
CA THR A 133 -1.67 -10.13 9.34
C THR A 133 -2.97 -9.95 8.55
N HIS A 134 -3.11 -10.62 7.41
CA HIS A 134 -4.38 -10.68 6.69
C HIS A 134 -4.99 -12.08 6.83
N THR A 135 -6.24 -12.16 7.24
CA THR A 135 -6.96 -13.45 7.40
C THR A 135 -8.13 -13.61 6.43
N GLY A 136 -8.45 -12.59 5.64
CA GLY A 136 -9.49 -12.64 4.61
C GLY A 136 -8.94 -13.09 3.26
N GLN A 137 -9.73 -12.88 2.20
CA GLN A 137 -9.32 -13.16 0.82
C GLN A 137 -9.12 -11.89 0.01
N LEU A 138 -8.16 -11.91 -0.92
CA LEU A 138 -8.01 -10.87 -1.94
C LEU A 138 -8.79 -11.29 -3.19
N LYS A 139 -9.86 -10.56 -3.50
CA LYS A 139 -10.83 -10.87 -4.56
C LYS A 139 -10.72 -9.84 -5.69
N LEU A 140 -10.25 -10.32 -6.84
CA LEU A 140 -10.32 -9.57 -8.09
C LEU A 140 -11.76 -9.64 -8.66
N PRO A 141 -12.22 -8.62 -9.39
CA PRO A 141 -13.49 -8.72 -10.10
C PRO A 141 -13.39 -9.85 -11.12
N GLU A 142 -14.48 -10.62 -11.24
CA GLU A 142 -14.57 -11.68 -12.25
C GLU A 142 -14.36 -11.07 -13.65
N ALA A 143 -13.74 -11.86 -14.54
CA ALA A 143 -13.46 -11.45 -15.90
C ALA A 143 -14.74 -11.47 -16.75
N GLY A 144 -15.66 -10.53 -16.50
CA GLY A 144 -16.85 -10.28 -17.31
C GLY A 144 -17.94 -11.35 -17.20
N ALA A 145 -19.14 -10.89 -16.84
CA ALA A 145 -20.37 -11.35 -17.49
C ALA A 145 -20.60 -10.50 -18.74
#